data_AF-A0A293LQ66-F1
#
_entry.id   AF-A0A293LQ66-F1
#
_cell.length_a   1.000
_cell.length_b   1.000
_cell.length_c   1.000
_cell.angle_alpha   90.00
_cell.angle_beta   90.00
_cell.angle_gamma   90.00
#
_symmetry.space_group_name_H-M   'P 1'
#
loop_
_entity.id
_entity.type
_entity.pdbx_description
1 polymer ?
#
loop_
_entity_poly.entity_id
_entity_poly.type
_entity_poly.pdbx_seq_one_letter_code
_entity_poly.pdbx_strand_id
1 'polypeptide(L)'
;MAATKSLQRPPHLLEVPRPRITRQLHRPRGRPQERVRSRQPSPVRRASRRHENATRRLLRRQYGLLRVLDDLTIETDDFKRAVLSVSFAGLSFTLRYKKFHRVGAAASGAGPGGPRTNHPGWISYYEIQELLKKNATWGWKKMYHRYGRCPFASRDGHWIGYEDEDSLEDKAGILTMAAGLAIWDMEMDDFAGYVGPPCPLLRKAYEVVHGKGSVAFTSKPDRNFHKYRE
;
A
#
# COMPACT_ATOMS: atom_id res chain seq x y z
N MET A 1 -41.19 -21.22 -26.54
CA MET A 1 -40.39 -20.05 -26.12
C MET A 1 -39.17 -20.54 -25.33
N ALA A 2 -38.04 -19.85 -25.52
CA ALA A 2 -36.73 -20.02 -24.88
C ALA A 2 -35.84 -21.19 -25.39
N ALA A 3 -34.92 -20.81 -26.27
CA ALA A 3 -33.84 -21.63 -26.81
C ALA A 3 -32.67 -21.73 -25.82
N THR A 4 -32.11 -22.94 -25.70
CA THR A 4 -30.80 -23.24 -25.11
C THR A 4 -29.69 -22.53 -25.88
N LYS A 5 -29.04 -21.54 -25.27
CA LYS A 5 -27.79 -20.95 -25.79
C LYS A 5 -26.59 -21.69 -25.22
N SER A 6 -25.91 -22.42 -26.10
CA SER A 6 -24.55 -22.91 -25.90
C SER A 6 -23.58 -21.72 -25.81
N LEU A 7 -22.73 -21.71 -24.76
CA LEU A 7 -21.64 -20.74 -24.65
C LEU A 7 -20.56 -21.09 -25.68
N GLN A 8 -20.53 -20.37 -26.81
CA GLN A 8 -19.36 -20.34 -27.68
C GLN A 8 -18.22 -19.57 -27.00
N ARG A 9 -17.01 -20.13 -27.03
CA ARG A 9 -15.78 -19.43 -26.64
C ARG A 9 -15.50 -18.30 -27.64
N PRO A 10 -15.09 -17.10 -27.19
CA PRO A 10 -14.69 -16.04 -28.11
C PRO A 10 -13.39 -16.44 -28.83
N PRO A 11 -13.28 -16.22 -30.15
CA PRO A 11 -12.05 -16.43 -30.87
C PRO A 11 -11.14 -15.19 -30.72
N HIS A 12 -9.82 -15.42 -30.79
CA HIS A 12 -8.74 -14.43 -30.94
C HIS A 12 -8.24 -13.74 -29.65
N LEU A 13 -7.52 -14.47 -28.80
CA LEU A 13 -6.32 -13.91 -28.15
C LEU A 13 -5.12 -14.33 -29.00
N LEU A 14 -4.52 -13.40 -29.73
CA LEU A 14 -3.22 -13.59 -30.37
C LEU A 14 -2.19 -13.84 -29.27
N GLU A 15 -1.62 -15.05 -29.26
CA GLU A 15 -0.42 -15.32 -28.46
C GLU A 15 0.70 -14.40 -28.92
N VAL A 16 1.18 -13.52 -28.03
CA VAL A 16 2.37 -12.73 -28.28
C VAL A 16 3.58 -13.64 -28.05
N PRO A 17 4.42 -13.93 -29.08
CA PRO A 17 5.57 -14.79 -28.89
C PRO A 17 6.61 -14.09 -28.02
N ARG A 18 7.08 -14.76 -26.96
CA ARG A 18 8.21 -14.29 -26.16
C ARG A 18 9.48 -14.25 -27.03
N PRO A 19 10.28 -13.18 -27.02
CA PRO A 19 11.53 -13.16 -27.75
C PRO A 19 12.50 -14.20 -27.14
N ARG A 20 12.88 -15.21 -27.95
CA ARG A 20 14.04 -16.06 -27.67
C ARG A 20 15.30 -15.24 -27.97
N ILE A 21 15.97 -14.75 -26.92
CA ILE A 21 17.33 -14.23 -27.07
C ILE A 21 18.27 -15.44 -27.16
N THR A 22 18.57 -15.89 -28.38
CA THR A 22 19.72 -16.76 -28.63
C THR A 22 20.99 -15.90 -28.63
N ARG A 23 21.74 -15.93 -27.53
CA ARG A 23 23.13 -15.42 -27.52
C ARG A 23 23.96 -16.30 -28.47
N GLN A 24 24.19 -15.86 -29.70
CA GLN A 24 25.28 -16.39 -30.50
C GLN A 24 26.60 -15.95 -29.86
N LEU A 25 27.31 -16.90 -29.27
CA LEU A 25 28.67 -16.73 -28.79
C LEU A 25 29.61 -16.68 -30.00
N HIS A 26 29.99 -15.47 -30.42
CA HIS A 26 31.20 -15.30 -31.22
C HIS A 26 32.42 -15.61 -30.33
N ARG A 27 33.13 -16.71 -30.62
CA ARG A 27 34.41 -17.02 -29.98
C ARG A 27 35.51 -16.15 -30.60
N PRO A 28 36.20 -15.28 -29.84
CA PRO A 28 37.45 -14.71 -30.32
C PRO A 28 38.54 -15.79 -30.29
N ARG A 29 39.35 -15.82 -31.36
CA ARG A 29 40.52 -16.69 -31.47
C ARG A 29 41.55 -16.37 -30.38
N GLY A 30 42.05 -17.43 -29.75
CA GLY A 30 43.31 -17.58 -29.00
C GLY A 30 43.91 -16.37 -28.29
N ARG A 31 43.75 -16.33 -26.96
CA ARG A 31 44.80 -15.85 -26.05
C ARG A 31 45.20 -16.98 -25.10
N PRO A 32 46.46 -17.06 -24.64
CA PRO A 32 46.91 -18.14 -23.76
C PRO A 32 46.09 -18.11 -22.46
N GLN A 33 45.61 -19.26 -22.00
CA GLN A 33 44.91 -19.39 -20.73
C GLN A 33 45.88 -19.15 -19.57
N GLU A 34 45.84 -17.95 -19.00
CA GLU A 34 46.33 -17.76 -17.63
C GLU A 34 45.29 -18.38 -16.68
N ARG A 35 45.74 -19.37 -15.91
CA ARG A 35 44.89 -20.17 -15.01
C ARG A 35 44.39 -19.26 -13.88
N VAL A 36 43.22 -18.63 -14.07
CA VAL A 36 42.55 -17.85 -13.02
C VAL A 36 42.19 -18.82 -11.88
N ARG A 37 43.04 -18.86 -10.84
CA ARG A 37 42.73 -19.55 -9.59
C ARG A 37 41.39 -19.01 -9.11
N SER A 38 40.42 -19.89 -8.87
CA SER A 38 39.14 -19.54 -8.26
C SER A 38 39.39 -18.95 -6.87
N ARG A 39 39.55 -17.62 -6.81
CA ARG A 39 39.73 -16.91 -5.55
C ARG A 39 38.46 -17.11 -4.73
N GLN A 40 38.58 -17.91 -3.67
CA GLN A 40 37.51 -18.01 -2.69
C GLN A 40 37.18 -16.58 -2.20
N PRO A 41 35.90 -16.21 -2.10
CA PRO A 41 35.54 -14.88 -1.66
C PRO A 41 36.13 -14.62 -0.28
N SER A 42 36.69 -13.43 -0.10
CA SER A 42 37.34 -13.03 1.15
C SER A 42 36.40 -13.23 2.35
N PRO A 43 36.93 -13.47 3.56
CA PRO A 43 36.13 -13.72 4.76
C PRO A 43 35.06 -12.64 5.00
N VAL A 44 35.41 -11.38 4.74
CA VAL A 44 34.50 -10.23 4.83
C VAL A 44 33.34 -10.33 3.83
N ARG A 45 33.61 -10.67 2.56
CA ARG A 45 32.57 -10.88 1.54
C ARG A 45 31.70 -12.10 1.84
N ARG A 46 32.24 -13.14 2.46
CA ARG A 46 31.48 -14.32 2.92
C ARG A 46 30.59 -13.99 4.10
N ALA A 47 31.07 -13.21 5.06
CA ALA A 47 30.29 -12.75 6.21
C ALA A 47 29.13 -11.85 5.78
N SER A 48 29.38 -10.88 4.89
CA SER A 48 28.35 -9.99 4.32
C SER A 48 27.26 -10.78 3.59
N ARG A 49 27.64 -11.74 2.74
CA ARG A 49 26.67 -12.62 2.04
C ARG A 49 25.89 -13.54 2.98
N ARG A 50 26.50 -14.00 4.07
CA ARG A 50 25.80 -14.82 5.08
C ARG A 50 24.79 -14.00 5.86
N HIS A 51 25.14 -12.76 6.22
CA HIS A 51 24.24 -11.83 6.89
C HIS A 51 23.06 -11.47 5.97
N GLU A 52 23.34 -11.09 4.72
CA GLU A 52 22.32 -10.78 3.70
C GLU A 52 21.35 -11.96 3.48
N ASN A 53 21.87 -13.19 3.40
CA ASN A 53 21.03 -14.39 3.24
C ASN A 53 20.22 -14.74 4.50
N ALA A 54 20.72 -14.44 5.71
CA ALA A 54 20.00 -14.62 6.96
C ALA A 54 18.87 -13.59 7.10
N THR A 55 19.14 -12.32 6.77
CA THR A 55 18.17 -11.23 6.72
C THR A 55 17.08 -11.53 5.69
N ARG A 56 17.44 -11.94 4.47
CA ARG A 56 16.48 -12.40 3.44
C ARG A 56 15.61 -13.58 3.87
N ARG A 57 16.14 -14.49 4.70
CA ARG A 57 15.35 -15.62 5.25
C ARG A 57 14.36 -15.17 6.32
N LEU A 58 14.72 -14.20 7.17
CA LEU A 58 13.83 -13.61 8.18
C LEU A 58 12.68 -12.82 7.54
N LEU A 59 12.99 -12.08 6.47
CA LEU A 59 12.05 -11.19 5.79
C LEU A 59 11.05 -11.89 4.86
N ARG A 60 11.27 -13.17 4.50
CA ARG A 60 10.36 -13.98 3.66
C ARG A 60 8.94 -14.17 4.22
N ARG A 61 8.70 -13.83 5.49
CA ARG A 61 7.39 -13.89 6.15
C ARG A 61 6.81 -12.52 6.53
N GLN A 62 7.52 -11.44 6.24
CA GLN A 62 7.05 -10.09 6.47
C GLN A 62 6.48 -9.53 5.16
N TYR A 63 5.27 -9.00 5.23
CA TYR A 63 4.58 -8.32 4.14
C TYR A 63 4.21 -6.91 4.64
N GLY A 64 4.13 -5.93 3.75
CA GLY A 64 3.81 -4.55 4.11
C GLY A 64 4.98 -3.59 3.93
N LEU A 65 4.79 -2.34 4.36
CA LEU A 65 5.67 -1.22 4.05
C LEU A 65 7.13 -1.50 4.42
N LEU A 66 7.42 -1.94 5.64
CA LEU A 66 8.78 -2.22 6.09
C LEU A 66 9.52 -3.25 5.22
N ARG A 67 8.81 -4.24 4.65
CA ARG A 67 9.42 -5.21 3.74
C ARG A 67 9.83 -4.56 2.42
N VAL A 68 8.98 -3.69 1.88
CA VAL A 68 9.25 -2.92 0.65
C VAL A 68 10.41 -1.97 0.91
N LEU A 69 10.44 -1.32 2.07
CA LEU A 69 11.52 -0.42 2.46
C LEU A 69 12.83 -1.16 2.64
N ASP A 70 12.83 -2.34 3.27
CA ASP A 70 14.02 -3.18 3.35
C ASP A 70 14.52 -3.53 1.94
N ASP A 71 13.65 -3.96 1.03
CA ASP A 71 14.05 -4.26 -0.35
C ASP A 71 14.58 -3.03 -1.10
N LEU A 72 14.04 -1.84 -0.85
CA LEU A 72 14.51 -0.57 -1.43
C LEU A 72 15.83 -0.08 -0.81
N THR A 73 16.03 -0.30 0.49
CA THR A 73 17.21 0.16 1.25
C THR A 73 18.38 -0.82 1.17
N ILE A 74 18.15 -2.08 0.79
CA ILE A 74 19.18 -3.10 0.59
C ILE A 74 20.13 -2.76 -0.57
N GLU A 75 19.77 -1.84 -1.47
CA GLU A 75 20.59 -1.51 -2.63
C GLU A 75 21.22 -0.10 -2.61
N THR A 76 20.63 0.92 -1.97
CA THR A 76 21.17 2.30 -1.97
C THR A 76 20.68 3.18 -0.79
N ASP A 77 21.39 4.29 -0.53
CA ASP A 77 20.97 5.43 0.32
C ASP A 77 19.73 6.21 -0.22
N ASP A 78 19.03 5.68 -1.22
CA ASP A 78 18.00 6.39 -1.98
C ASP A 78 16.69 6.61 -1.21
N PHE A 79 16.54 6.02 -0.02
CA PHE A 79 15.33 6.23 0.77
C PHE A 79 15.14 7.69 1.18
N LYS A 80 16.23 8.44 1.37
CA LYS A 80 16.20 9.90 1.62
C LYS A 80 15.67 10.73 0.45
N ARG A 81 15.57 10.13 -0.74
CA ARG A 81 15.00 10.74 -1.96
C ARG A 81 13.63 10.16 -2.30
N ALA A 82 13.14 9.18 -1.54
CA ALA A 82 11.86 8.56 -1.75
C ALA A 82 10.75 9.39 -1.10
N VAL A 83 9.62 9.53 -1.79
CA VAL A 83 8.38 10.05 -1.23
C VAL A 83 7.51 8.86 -0.86
N LEU A 84 7.16 8.75 0.42
CA LEU A 84 6.24 7.71 0.87
C LEU A 84 4.81 8.12 0.51
N SER A 85 4.04 7.25 -0.13
CA SER A 85 2.62 7.52 -0.39
C SER A 85 1.73 6.83 0.64
N VAL A 86 0.71 7.54 1.16
CA VAL A 86 -0.35 6.98 2.00
C VAL A 86 -1.71 7.20 1.35
N SER A 87 -2.60 6.23 1.55
CA SER A 87 -3.95 6.27 1.02
C SER A 87 -4.96 6.70 2.09
N PHE A 88 -5.79 7.70 1.82
CA PHE A 88 -6.97 8.02 2.64
C PHE A 88 -8.20 7.21 2.20
N ALA A 89 -8.12 6.51 1.06
CA ALA A 89 -9.06 5.45 0.74
C ALA A 89 -8.71 4.18 1.52
N GLY A 90 -9.74 3.49 2.03
CA GLY A 90 -9.66 2.10 2.45
C GLY A 90 -9.97 1.14 1.31
N LEU A 91 -9.35 -0.04 1.36
CA LEU A 91 -9.64 -1.16 0.46
C LEU A 91 -10.63 -2.11 1.12
N SER A 92 -11.71 -2.41 0.42
CA SER A 92 -12.79 -3.29 0.91
C SER A 92 -12.81 -4.64 0.19
N PHE A 93 -13.16 -5.68 0.92
CA PHE A 93 -13.23 -7.06 0.44
C PHE A 93 -14.50 -7.74 0.92
N THR A 94 -15.02 -8.63 0.07
CA THR A 94 -15.99 -9.65 0.49
C THR A 94 -15.21 -10.92 0.80
N LEU A 95 -15.31 -11.39 2.04
CA LEU A 95 -14.67 -12.59 2.54
C LEU A 95 -15.41 -13.83 2.07
N ARG A 96 -14.66 -14.84 1.64
CA ARG A 96 -15.20 -16.15 1.25
C ARG A 96 -15.85 -16.87 2.44
N TYR A 97 -15.31 -16.66 3.64
CA TYR A 97 -15.79 -17.28 4.88
C TYR A 97 -15.87 -16.24 5.99
N LYS A 98 -17.10 -15.88 6.40
CA LYS A 98 -17.35 -14.81 7.39
C LYS A 98 -16.63 -15.01 8.73
N LYS A 99 -16.43 -16.27 9.14
CA LYS A 99 -15.72 -16.62 10.39
C LYS A 99 -14.22 -16.30 10.34
N PHE A 100 -13.62 -16.20 9.15
CA PHE A 100 -12.21 -15.89 8.98
C PHE A 100 -12.06 -14.44 8.54
N HIS A 101 -11.84 -13.55 9.51
CA HIS A 101 -11.81 -12.10 9.29
C HIS A 101 -10.47 -11.44 9.70
N ARG A 102 -9.42 -12.24 9.88
CA ARG A 102 -8.05 -11.73 10.12
C ARG A 102 -7.38 -11.35 8.80
N VAL A 103 -6.35 -10.52 8.86
CA VAL A 103 -5.47 -10.25 7.71
C VAL A 103 -4.99 -11.56 7.09
N GLY A 104 -5.07 -11.67 5.76
CA GLY A 104 -4.75 -12.88 5.00
C GLY A 104 -5.92 -13.86 4.82
N ALA A 105 -7.10 -13.57 5.36
CA ALA A 105 -8.30 -14.36 5.07
C ALA A 105 -8.67 -14.35 3.58
N ALA A 106 -9.21 -15.46 3.10
CA ALA A 106 -9.59 -15.61 1.70
C ALA A 106 -10.78 -14.69 1.34
N ALA A 107 -10.60 -13.87 0.30
CA ALA A 107 -11.66 -13.06 -0.29
C ALA A 107 -12.33 -13.80 -1.47
N SER A 108 -13.61 -13.53 -1.69
CA SER A 108 -14.33 -13.87 -2.92
C SER A 108 -14.27 -12.76 -3.97
N GLY A 109 -13.91 -11.54 -3.56
CA GLY A 109 -13.74 -10.40 -4.47
C GLY A 109 -13.75 -9.08 -3.72
N ALA A 110 -13.94 -8.00 -4.49
CA ALA A 110 -14.11 -6.66 -3.98
C ALA A 110 -15.27 -6.57 -2.98
N GLY A 111 -15.12 -5.72 -1.96
CA GLY A 111 -16.21 -5.36 -1.07
C GLY A 111 -17.22 -4.44 -1.74
N PRO A 112 -18.39 -4.21 -1.13
CA PRO A 112 -19.29 -3.15 -1.59
C PRO A 112 -18.58 -1.80 -1.49
N GLY A 113 -18.89 -0.91 -2.44
CA GLY A 113 -18.47 0.48 -2.36
C GLY A 113 -19.19 1.20 -1.21
N GLY A 114 -18.59 2.30 -0.73
CA GLY A 114 -19.26 3.17 0.23
C GLY A 114 -20.48 3.89 -0.38
N PRO A 115 -21.42 4.42 0.45
CA PRO A 115 -22.62 5.09 -0.02
C PRO A 115 -22.39 6.28 -0.98
N ARG A 116 -21.22 6.91 -0.90
CA ARG A 116 -20.82 8.08 -1.67
C ARG A 116 -19.68 7.76 -2.65
N THR A 117 -18.67 7.00 -2.23
CA THR A 117 -17.61 6.54 -3.15
C THR A 117 -18.17 5.65 -4.27
N ASN A 118 -19.18 4.83 -3.95
CA ASN A 118 -19.94 4.00 -4.88
C ASN A 118 -19.08 3.17 -5.86
N HIS A 119 -17.87 2.79 -5.42
CA HIS A 119 -16.94 2.02 -6.21
C HIS A 119 -16.59 0.71 -5.49
N PRO A 120 -16.86 -0.47 -6.09
CA PRO A 120 -16.52 -1.74 -5.46
C PRO A 120 -15.04 -1.81 -5.06
N GLY A 121 -14.79 -2.32 -3.85
CA GLY A 121 -13.45 -2.50 -3.31
C GLY A 121 -12.81 -1.23 -2.73
N TRP A 122 -13.48 -0.09 -2.81
CA TRP A 122 -12.98 1.21 -2.37
C TRP A 122 -13.99 1.87 -1.43
N ILE A 123 -13.49 2.53 -0.39
CA ILE A 123 -14.31 3.27 0.55
C ILE A 123 -13.49 4.41 1.17
N SER A 124 -14.06 5.61 1.25
CA SER A 124 -13.37 6.78 1.80
C SER A 124 -13.16 6.67 3.31
N TYR A 125 -12.17 7.37 3.86
CA TYR A 125 -11.96 7.40 5.31
C TYR A 125 -13.19 7.94 6.03
N TYR A 126 -13.82 9.00 5.54
CA TYR A 126 -15.02 9.55 6.19
C TYR A 126 -16.19 8.55 6.20
N GLU A 127 -16.38 7.74 5.14
CA GLU A 127 -17.40 6.67 5.15
C GLU A 127 -17.06 5.57 6.16
N ILE A 128 -15.78 5.21 6.28
CA ILE A 128 -15.32 4.25 7.30
C ILE A 128 -15.61 4.80 8.70
N GLN A 129 -15.32 6.08 8.95
CA GLN A 129 -15.64 6.72 10.22
C GLN A 129 -17.15 6.72 10.48
N GLU A 130 -18.00 6.99 9.47
CA GLU A 130 -19.46 6.87 9.62
C GLU A 130 -19.86 5.45 10.02
N LEU A 131 -19.32 4.41 9.36
CA LEU A 131 -19.61 3.01 9.69
C LEU A 131 -19.19 2.66 11.13
N LEU A 132 -18.03 3.17 11.57
CA LEU A 132 -17.47 2.93 12.89
C LEU A 132 -18.11 3.79 14.01
N LYS A 133 -18.68 4.96 13.69
CA LYS A 133 -19.49 5.74 14.66
C LYS A 133 -20.89 5.19 14.81
N LYS A 134 -21.50 4.77 13.70
CA LYS A 134 -22.80 4.05 13.68
C LYS A 134 -22.69 2.66 14.33
N ASN A 135 -21.52 2.28 14.83
CA ASN A 135 -21.24 0.98 15.41
C ASN A 135 -22.04 0.66 16.69
N ALA A 136 -22.68 1.66 17.31
CA ALA A 136 -23.71 1.44 18.33
C ALA A 136 -24.95 0.69 17.79
N THR A 137 -25.16 0.63 16.46
CA THR A 137 -26.37 0.04 15.84
C THR A 137 -26.04 -1.00 14.77
N TRP A 138 -24.82 -1.00 14.22
CA TRP A 138 -24.51 -1.72 12.97
C TRP A 138 -23.42 -2.80 13.07
N GLY A 139 -22.74 -3.01 14.21
CA GLY A 139 -21.93 -4.22 14.47
C GLY A 139 -20.58 -4.35 13.76
N TRP A 140 -19.98 -3.26 13.28
CA TRP A 140 -18.60 -3.25 12.77
C TRP A 140 -17.57 -3.48 13.88
N LYS A 141 -16.48 -4.20 13.61
CA LYS A 141 -15.41 -4.36 14.60
C LYS A 141 -14.11 -3.79 14.08
N LYS A 142 -13.68 -2.65 14.63
CA LYS A 142 -12.33 -2.11 14.43
C LYS A 142 -11.33 -3.00 15.15
N MET A 143 -10.27 -3.37 14.44
CA MET A 143 -9.13 -4.14 14.93
C MET A 143 -7.86 -3.48 14.40
N TYR A 144 -6.72 -3.79 15.01
CA TYR A 144 -5.44 -3.23 14.61
C TYR A 144 -4.46 -4.35 14.26
N HIS A 145 -3.85 -4.32 13.07
CA HIS A 145 -2.92 -5.35 12.65
C HIS A 145 -1.50 -5.01 13.15
N ARG A 146 -1.09 -5.66 14.24
CA ARG A 146 0.19 -5.40 14.93
C ARG A 146 1.44 -5.38 14.02
N TYR A 147 1.48 -6.21 12.98
CA TYR A 147 2.64 -6.28 12.08
C TYR A 147 2.55 -5.31 10.92
N GLY A 148 1.34 -5.03 10.44
CA GLY A 148 1.12 -4.08 9.35
C GLY A 148 1.08 -2.64 9.81
N ARG A 149 0.88 -2.40 11.12
CA ARG A 149 0.73 -1.08 11.72
C ARG A 149 -0.36 -0.25 11.01
N CYS A 150 -1.48 -0.92 10.73
CA CYS A 150 -2.68 -0.33 10.12
C CYS A 150 -3.94 -0.93 10.76
N PRO A 151 -5.01 -0.14 10.87
CA PRO A 151 -6.32 -0.64 11.28
C PRO A 151 -7.00 -1.45 10.18
N PHE A 152 -7.97 -2.25 10.60
CA PHE A 152 -8.96 -2.82 9.72
C PHE A 152 -10.30 -2.96 10.44
N ALA A 153 -11.38 -3.00 9.69
CA ALA A 153 -12.72 -3.19 10.20
C ALA A 153 -13.39 -4.38 9.50
N SER A 154 -14.20 -5.16 10.22
CA SER A 154 -14.94 -6.25 9.59
C SER A 154 -16.35 -6.39 10.14
N ARG A 155 -17.28 -6.80 9.28
CA ARG A 155 -18.66 -7.15 9.63
C ARG A 155 -19.28 -8.09 8.61
N ASP A 156 -19.92 -9.17 9.05
CA ASP A 156 -20.78 -10.04 8.23
C ASP A 156 -20.17 -10.57 6.91
N GLY A 157 -18.84 -10.73 6.87
CA GLY A 157 -18.12 -11.13 5.66
C GLY A 157 -17.62 -9.96 4.82
N HIS A 158 -17.79 -8.71 5.26
CA HIS A 158 -17.11 -7.55 4.72
C HIS A 158 -15.88 -7.24 5.57
N TRP A 159 -14.82 -6.79 4.91
CA TRP A 159 -13.55 -6.46 5.52
C TRP A 159 -13.01 -5.20 4.86
N ILE A 160 -12.49 -4.26 5.64
CA ILE A 160 -11.95 -2.98 5.17
C ILE A 160 -10.60 -2.77 5.84
N GLY A 161 -9.53 -2.60 5.05
CA GLY A 161 -8.22 -2.16 5.52
C GLY A 161 -8.04 -0.69 5.14
N TYR A 162 -7.56 0.13 6.07
CA TYR A 162 -7.50 1.59 5.89
C TYR A 162 -6.39 2.22 6.71
N GLU A 163 -6.20 3.53 6.55
CA GLU A 163 -5.34 4.36 7.40
C GLU A 163 -6.20 5.12 8.42
N ASP A 164 -5.71 5.27 9.65
CA ASP A 164 -6.23 6.18 10.66
C ASP A 164 -5.09 7.02 11.26
N GLU A 165 -5.43 7.90 12.20
CA GLU A 165 -4.46 8.78 12.84
C GLU A 165 -3.34 7.99 13.55
N ASP A 166 -3.66 6.83 14.13
CA ASP A 166 -2.70 5.97 14.82
C ASP A 166 -1.74 5.28 13.81
N SER A 167 -2.24 4.82 12.67
CA SER A 167 -1.38 4.23 11.63
C SER A 167 -0.51 5.23 10.90
N LEU A 168 -0.93 6.50 10.80
CA LEU A 168 -0.09 7.59 10.32
C LEU A 168 1.00 7.94 11.33
N GLU A 169 0.68 7.99 12.62
CA GLU A 169 1.66 8.20 13.70
C GLU A 169 2.71 7.08 13.70
N ASP A 170 2.30 5.82 13.51
CA ASP A 170 3.21 4.68 13.41
C ASP A 170 4.18 4.76 12.21
N LYS A 171 3.86 5.55 11.18
CA LYS A 171 4.72 5.81 10.02
C LYS A 171 5.66 7.00 10.22
N ALA A 172 5.53 7.76 11.31
CA ALA A 172 6.37 8.93 11.57
C ALA A 172 7.86 8.60 11.56
N GLY A 173 8.26 7.51 12.22
CA GLY A 173 9.64 7.05 12.24
C GLY A 173 10.20 6.77 10.84
N ILE A 174 9.39 6.18 9.96
CA ILE A 174 9.76 5.93 8.56
C ILE A 174 9.92 7.25 7.80
N LEU A 175 9.01 8.21 8.01
CA LEU A 175 9.03 9.49 7.34
C LEU A 175 10.25 10.35 7.70
N THR A 176 10.84 10.17 8.89
CA THR A 176 12.12 10.83 9.24
C THR A 176 13.28 10.45 8.31
N MET A 177 13.17 9.31 7.63
CA MET A 177 14.18 8.81 6.70
C MET A 177 13.81 9.04 5.23
N ALA A 178 12.59 9.52 4.95
CA ALA A 178 12.07 9.77 3.61
C ALA A 178 12.22 11.26 3.21
N ALA A 179 12.08 11.55 1.92
CA ALA A 179 12.05 12.93 1.41
C ALA A 179 10.74 13.67 1.73
N GLY A 180 9.66 12.91 1.96
CA GLY A 180 8.34 13.48 2.26
C GLY A 180 7.22 12.44 2.15
N LEU A 181 5.99 12.95 2.22
CA LEU A 181 4.75 12.20 2.17
C LEU A 181 3.89 12.68 1.00
N ALA A 182 3.39 11.75 0.20
CA ALA A 182 2.32 11.97 -0.77
C ALA A 182 1.01 11.37 -0.23
N ILE A 183 -0.12 12.01 -0.54
CA ILE A 183 -1.45 11.59 -0.10
C ILE A 183 -2.27 11.21 -1.34
N TRP A 184 -2.89 10.04 -1.28
CA TRP A 184 -3.85 9.57 -2.29
C TRP A 184 -5.20 9.18 -1.64
N ASP A 185 -6.26 9.93 -1.80
CA ASP A 185 -6.32 11.31 -2.24
C ASP A 185 -6.98 12.14 -1.12
N MET A 186 -6.88 13.45 -1.22
CA MET A 186 -7.33 14.35 -0.17
C MET A 186 -8.85 14.34 0.03
N GLU A 187 -9.62 14.02 -1.02
CA GLU A 187 -11.08 14.02 -0.99
C GLU A 187 -11.69 12.86 -0.19
N MET A 188 -10.92 11.79 0.05
CA MET A 188 -11.37 10.69 0.92
C MET A 188 -11.31 11.03 2.42
N ASP A 189 -10.70 12.14 2.83
CA ASP A 189 -10.67 12.59 4.23
C ASP A 189 -12.03 13.18 4.66
N ASP A 190 -12.28 13.32 5.97
CA ASP A 190 -13.43 14.08 6.48
C ASP A 190 -13.15 15.59 6.41
N PHE A 191 -12.91 16.12 5.22
CA PHE A 191 -12.45 17.50 5.02
C PHE A 191 -13.40 18.57 5.57
N ALA A 192 -14.70 18.29 5.57
CA ALA A 192 -15.73 19.20 6.08
C ALA A 192 -16.07 18.97 7.57
N GLY A 193 -15.58 17.90 8.18
CA GLY A 193 -15.91 17.56 9.56
C GLY A 193 -17.37 17.10 9.73
N TYR A 194 -17.89 16.35 8.77
CA TYR A 194 -19.25 15.78 8.85
C TYR A 194 -19.36 14.73 9.95
N VAL A 195 -18.29 13.99 10.17
CA VAL A 195 -18.25 12.90 11.14
C VAL A 195 -17.55 13.39 12.39
N GLY A 196 -16.33 13.91 12.28
CA GLY A 196 -15.49 14.40 13.37
C GLY A 196 -14.94 15.80 13.13
N PRO A 197 -13.81 16.16 13.76
CA PRO A 197 -13.09 17.39 13.41
C PRO A 197 -12.65 17.35 11.94
N PRO A 198 -12.64 18.50 11.22
CA PRO A 198 -12.35 18.49 9.78
C PRO A 198 -10.92 18.06 9.45
N CYS A 199 -10.70 17.41 8.32
CA CYS A 199 -9.39 16.97 7.82
C CYS A 199 -8.56 16.14 8.83
N PRO A 200 -9.12 15.13 9.51
CA PRO A 200 -8.42 14.40 10.58
C PRO A 200 -7.12 13.74 10.10
N LEU A 201 -7.12 13.08 8.93
CA LEU A 201 -5.91 12.42 8.42
C LEU A 201 -4.92 13.42 7.85
N LEU A 202 -5.38 14.46 7.15
CA LEU A 202 -4.49 15.49 6.60
C LEU A 202 -3.77 16.26 7.72
N ARG A 203 -4.46 16.58 8.81
CA ARG A 203 -3.84 17.19 10.00
C ARG A 203 -2.78 16.29 10.60
N LYS A 204 -3.11 15.01 10.80
CA LYS A 204 -2.15 14.05 11.35
C LYS A 204 -0.95 13.88 10.42
N ALA A 205 -1.16 13.79 9.11
CA ALA A 205 -0.08 13.75 8.13
C ALA A 205 0.83 14.98 8.21
N TYR A 206 0.25 16.18 8.33
CA TYR A 206 1.02 17.41 8.54
C TYR A 206 1.84 17.37 9.84
N GLU A 207 1.23 16.98 10.96
CA GLU A 207 1.91 16.84 12.25
C GLU A 207 3.07 15.86 12.19
N VAL A 208 2.89 14.75 11.48
CA VAL A 208 3.92 13.71 11.34
C VAL A 208 5.10 14.21 10.50
N VAL A 209 4.85 15.03 9.46
CA VAL A 209 5.92 15.56 8.59
C VAL A 209 6.64 16.76 9.22
N HIS A 210 5.92 17.65 9.90
CA HIS A 210 6.45 18.93 10.39
C HIS A 210 6.64 19.00 11.92
N GLY A 211 6.24 17.95 12.66
CA GLY A 211 6.13 17.97 14.11
C GLY A 211 4.84 18.65 14.59
N LYS A 212 4.63 18.69 15.92
CA LYS A 212 3.49 19.35 16.57
C LYS A 212 3.61 20.88 16.49
N GLY A 213 3.54 21.44 15.29
CA GLY A 213 3.35 22.87 15.07
C GLY A 213 1.87 23.23 15.14
N SER A 214 1.54 24.36 15.75
CA SER A 214 0.17 24.88 15.74
C SER A 214 -0.20 25.34 14.34
N VAL A 215 -0.97 24.55 13.60
CA VAL A 215 -1.52 24.97 12.31
C VAL A 215 -2.67 25.96 12.55
N ALA A 216 -2.48 27.21 12.15
CA ALA A 216 -3.57 28.18 12.08
C ALA A 216 -4.45 27.85 10.88
N PHE A 217 -5.61 27.22 11.13
CA PHE A 217 -6.59 26.97 10.07
C PHE A 217 -7.43 28.23 9.86
N THR A 218 -7.51 28.71 8.61
CA THR A 218 -8.55 29.66 8.24
C THR A 218 -9.87 28.90 8.19
N SER A 219 -10.72 29.08 9.20
CA SER A 219 -12.02 28.41 9.32
C SER A 219 -13.05 28.77 8.23
N LYS A 220 -12.63 29.54 7.22
CA LYS A 220 -13.46 29.96 6.08
C LYS A 220 -12.75 29.58 4.78
N PRO A 221 -13.47 29.08 3.77
CA PRO A 221 -12.92 28.94 2.43
C PRO A 221 -12.40 30.31 1.97
N ASP A 222 -11.18 30.36 1.43
CA ASP A 222 -10.66 31.56 0.80
C ASP A 222 -11.58 31.92 -0.37
N ARG A 223 -12.33 33.03 -0.25
CA ARG A 223 -13.31 33.43 -1.28
C ARG A 223 -12.64 33.99 -2.54
N ASN A 224 -11.31 34.08 -2.58
CA ASN A 224 -10.54 34.61 -3.72
C ASN A 224 -10.07 33.53 -4.72
N PHE A 225 -10.90 32.53 -5.03
CA PHE A 225 -10.60 31.55 -6.08
C PHE A 225 -10.46 32.15 -7.49
N HIS A 226 -10.83 33.42 -7.69
CA HIS A 226 -10.69 34.12 -8.96
C HIS A 226 -9.23 34.46 -9.34
N LYS A 227 -8.26 34.24 -8.46
CA LYS A 227 -6.83 34.50 -8.73
C LYS A 227 -6.17 33.44 -9.64
N TYR A 228 -6.83 32.32 -9.92
CA TYR A 228 -6.26 31.18 -10.66
C TYR A 228 -7.10 30.73 -11.87
N ARG A 229 -7.86 31.64 -12.49
CA ARG A 229 -8.44 31.37 -13.81
C ARG A 229 -7.44 31.76 -14.89
N GLU A 230 -7.05 30.77 -15.71
CA GLU A 230 -6.53 30.99 -17.07
C GLU A 230 -7.60 31.62 -17.97
#